data_AF-A0A6G1R2A2-F1
#
_entry.id   AF-A0A6G1R2A2-F1
#
_cell.length_a   1.000
_cell.length_b   1.000
_cell.length_c   1.000
_cell.angle_alpha   90.00
_cell.angle_beta   90.00
_cell.angle_gamma   90.00
#
_symmetry.space_group_name_H-M   'P 1'
#
loop_
_entity.id
_entity.type
_entity.pdbx_description
1 polymer ?
#
loop_
_entity_poly.entity_id
_entity_poly.type
_entity_poly.pdbx_seq_one_letter_code
_entity_poly.pdbx_strand_id
1 'polypeptide(L)'
;NIFITGPTGSVKIGDLGLATLKRASFAKSVIGTPEFMAPEMYEEKYDEAVDVYAFGMCMLEMATSEYPYSECQNAAQIYRKVTSGLKPSSFYKVKVPELKEIIEGCIRMDKNERYTIQDLLEHSFFQEDTGVHVELAEEDDGVKSGLKLWLRMDDTKKLHGKYKDNNAIEFLFELYKDVAEEVAQEMVVLGFVCEADYKLVAKAVRDRVVAIKR
;
A
#
# COMPACT_ATOMS: atom_id res chain seq x y z
N ASN A 1 16.41 -1.38 -0.96
CA ASN A 1 17.05 -0.05 -0.84
C ASN A 1 16.07 1.04 -0.43
N ILE A 2 15.12 0.72 0.45
CA ILE A 2 14.12 1.65 0.99
C ILE A 2 14.37 1.73 2.49
N PHE A 3 14.56 2.94 3.01
CA PHE A 3 14.88 3.21 4.40
C PHE A 3 13.68 3.88 5.08
N ILE A 4 13.40 3.48 6.31
CA ILE A 4 12.32 4.06 7.13
C ILE A 4 12.91 5.00 8.17
N THR A 5 12.28 6.16 8.38
CA THR A 5 12.68 7.07 9.48
C THR A 5 12.14 6.61 10.84
N GLY A 6 11.19 5.67 10.85
CA GLY A 6 10.58 5.07 12.03
C GLY A 6 9.34 4.25 11.63
N PRO A 7 8.74 3.47 12.54
CA PRO A 7 7.58 2.61 12.23
C PRO A 7 6.36 3.35 11.68
N THR A 8 6.19 4.62 12.05
CA THR A 8 5.11 5.51 11.58
C THR A 8 5.64 6.70 10.77
N GLY A 9 6.90 6.62 10.35
CA GLY A 9 7.60 7.71 9.68
C GLY A 9 7.50 7.67 8.16
N SER A 10 8.31 8.52 7.52
CA SER A 10 8.45 8.52 6.07
C SER A 10 9.38 7.40 5.58
N VAL A 11 9.14 6.94 4.35
CA VAL A 11 10.06 6.10 3.59
C VAL A 11 10.96 6.97 2.70
N LYS A 12 12.21 6.54 2.51
CA LYS A 12 13.20 7.21 1.67
C LYS A 12 13.94 6.18 0.82
N ILE A 13 14.08 6.45 -0.47
CA ILE A 13 14.92 5.64 -1.35
C ILE A 13 16.39 6.03 -1.12
N GLY A 14 17.26 5.03 -1.04
CA GLY A 14 18.71 5.23 -0.94
C GLY A 14 19.47 4.21 -1.79
N ASP A 15 20.78 4.14 -1.58
CA ASP A 15 21.68 3.19 -2.26
C ASP A 15 21.48 3.10 -3.78
N LEU A 16 21.73 4.24 -4.44
CA LEU A 16 21.68 4.42 -5.89
C LEU A 16 23.02 4.08 -6.57
N GLY A 17 23.85 3.23 -5.94
CA GLY A 17 25.19 2.90 -6.44
C GLY A 17 25.23 2.23 -7.82
N LEU A 18 24.07 1.74 -8.30
CA LEU A 18 23.87 1.12 -9.60
C LEU A 18 22.97 1.96 -10.54
N ALA A 19 22.58 3.16 -10.12
CA ALA A 19 21.72 4.02 -10.93
C ALA A 19 22.45 4.44 -12.22
N THR A 20 21.71 4.43 -13.33
CA THR A 20 22.24 4.75 -14.66
C THR A 20 21.50 5.95 -15.25
N LEU A 21 22.25 6.90 -15.82
CA LEU A 21 21.63 7.99 -16.58
C LEU A 21 21.02 7.44 -17.88
N LYS A 22 19.78 7.83 -18.19
CA LYS A 22 19.00 7.39 -19.38
C LYS A 22 19.73 7.48 -20.73
N ARG A 23 20.81 8.28 -20.83
CA ARG A 23 21.65 8.46 -22.03
C ARG A 23 22.82 7.47 -22.16
N ALA A 24 23.11 6.67 -21.13
CA ALA A 24 24.27 5.78 -21.07
C ALA A 24 23.85 4.38 -20.57
N SER A 25 22.86 3.77 -21.22
CA SER A 25 22.33 2.44 -20.88
C SER A 25 23.23 1.30 -21.38
N PHE A 26 24.42 1.19 -20.79
CA PHE A 26 25.32 0.04 -21.00
C PHE A 26 26.02 -0.35 -19.69
N ALA A 27 25.26 -0.86 -18.72
CA ALA A 27 25.83 -1.56 -17.57
C ALA A 27 25.93 -3.07 -17.88
N LYS A 28 27.17 -3.59 -17.95
CA LYS A 28 27.53 -4.93 -18.47
C LYS A 28 27.65 -6.04 -17.41
N SER A 29 26.92 -5.95 -16.31
CA SER A 29 26.96 -6.99 -15.28
C SER A 29 25.61 -7.12 -14.61
N VAL A 30 25.15 -8.37 -14.46
CA VAL A 30 23.98 -8.75 -13.65
C VAL A 30 24.31 -8.42 -12.18
N ILE A 31 24.13 -7.16 -11.80
CA ILE A 31 24.23 -6.69 -10.42
C ILE A 31 22.81 -6.28 -10.04
N GLY A 32 22.26 -6.97 -9.06
CA GLY A 32 20.89 -6.75 -8.59
C GLY A 32 20.42 -7.94 -7.77
N THR A 33 19.29 -7.75 -7.09
CA THR A 33 18.62 -8.78 -6.30
C THR A 33 17.56 -9.44 -7.20
N PRO A 34 17.76 -10.69 -7.67
CA PRO A 34 16.95 -11.30 -8.74
C PRO A 34 15.44 -11.24 -8.54
N GLU A 35 15.00 -11.27 -7.29
CA GLU A 35 13.60 -11.21 -6.86
C GLU A 35 12.90 -9.91 -7.26
N PHE A 36 13.66 -8.82 -7.41
CA PHE A 36 13.16 -7.47 -7.75
C PHE A 36 13.55 -7.03 -9.17
N MET A 37 14.27 -7.87 -9.91
CA MET A 37 14.75 -7.54 -11.26
C MET A 37 13.69 -7.85 -12.31
N ALA A 38 13.38 -6.85 -13.14
CA ALA A 38 12.49 -7.02 -14.28
C ALA A 38 13.11 -7.96 -15.34
N PRO A 39 12.29 -8.67 -16.16
CA PRO A 39 12.79 -9.64 -17.14
C PRO A 39 13.75 -9.02 -18.18
N GLU A 40 13.52 -7.78 -18.60
CA GLU A 40 14.36 -7.08 -19.59
C GLU A 40 15.72 -6.64 -19.03
N MET A 41 15.92 -6.65 -17.70
CA MET A 41 17.23 -6.34 -17.11
C MET A 41 18.29 -7.37 -17.51
N TYR A 42 17.88 -8.56 -17.91
CA TYR A 42 18.78 -9.62 -18.41
C TYR A 42 19.16 -9.43 -19.89
N GLU A 43 18.46 -8.55 -20.63
CA GLU A 43 18.68 -8.27 -22.05
C GLU A 43 19.57 -7.03 -22.28
N GLU A 44 20.18 -6.49 -21.21
CA GLU A 44 21.06 -5.29 -21.15
C GLU A 44 20.42 -3.96 -21.60
N LYS A 45 19.26 -3.99 -22.27
CA LYS A 45 18.51 -2.80 -22.71
C LYS A 45 17.21 -2.65 -21.93
N TYR A 46 17.20 -1.70 -21.02
CA TYR A 46 16.04 -1.37 -20.21
C TYR A 46 15.92 0.14 -20.01
N ASP A 47 14.76 0.58 -19.53
CA ASP A 47 14.42 1.96 -19.21
C ASP A 47 13.85 2.04 -17.78
N GLU A 48 13.30 3.19 -17.39
CA GLU A 48 12.72 3.40 -16.06
C GLU A 48 11.58 2.44 -15.69
N ALA A 49 10.99 1.71 -16.64
CA ALA A 49 9.92 0.75 -16.34
C ALA A 49 10.39 -0.42 -15.48
N VAL A 50 11.71 -0.66 -15.35
CA VAL A 50 12.26 -1.64 -14.40
C VAL A 50 12.06 -1.21 -12.95
N ASP A 51 12.05 0.10 -12.68
CA ASP A 51 11.82 0.63 -11.34
C ASP A 51 10.36 0.43 -10.90
N VAL A 52 9.41 0.48 -11.85
CA VAL A 52 7.99 0.15 -11.62
C VAL A 52 7.85 -1.33 -11.23
N TYR A 53 8.54 -2.22 -11.95
CA TYR A 53 8.54 -3.65 -11.62
C TYR A 53 9.08 -3.90 -10.21
N ALA A 54 10.23 -3.29 -9.88
CA ALA A 54 10.83 -3.39 -8.55
C ALA A 54 9.89 -2.84 -7.46
N PHE A 55 9.22 -1.71 -7.73
CA PHE A 55 8.18 -1.16 -6.84
C PHE A 55 7.05 -2.16 -6.59
N GLY A 56 6.53 -2.81 -7.64
CA GLY A 56 5.50 -3.84 -7.52
C GLY A 56 5.93 -5.02 -6.64
N MET A 57 7.20 -5.45 -6.75
CA MET A 57 7.77 -6.50 -5.90
C MET A 57 7.94 -6.05 -4.43
N CYS A 58 8.35 -4.80 -4.18
CA CYS A 58 8.37 -4.25 -2.81
C CYS A 58 6.95 -4.18 -2.22
N MET A 59 5.96 -3.76 -3.01
CA MET A 59 4.58 -3.69 -2.57
C MET A 59 4.01 -5.08 -2.26
N LEU A 60 4.38 -6.10 -3.05
CA LEU A 60 4.06 -7.50 -2.78
C LEU A 60 4.64 -7.98 -1.45
N GLU A 61 5.92 -7.71 -1.20
CA GLU A 61 6.58 -8.08 0.06
C GLU A 61 5.89 -7.42 1.25
N MET A 62 5.58 -6.12 1.17
CA MET A 62 4.86 -5.40 2.23
C MET A 62 3.44 -5.96 2.46
N ALA A 63 2.70 -6.24 1.38
CA ALA A 63 1.33 -6.73 1.47
C ALA A 63 1.21 -8.15 2.04
N THR A 64 2.26 -8.96 1.89
CA THR A 64 2.25 -10.38 2.28
C THR A 64 3.12 -10.68 3.50
N SER A 65 4.03 -9.78 3.86
CA SER A 65 5.11 -10.03 4.83
C SER A 65 5.97 -11.26 4.49
N GLU A 66 6.00 -11.63 3.20
CA GLU A 66 6.76 -12.75 2.68
C GLU A 66 7.72 -12.28 1.58
N TYR A 67 8.96 -12.77 1.62
CA TYR A 67 9.96 -12.42 0.61
C TYR A 67 9.56 -12.99 -0.76
N PRO A 68 9.56 -12.18 -1.84
CA PRO A 68 9.18 -12.63 -3.18
C PRO A 68 10.04 -13.82 -3.64
N TYR A 69 9.41 -14.80 -4.29
CA TYR A 69 10.04 -16.03 -4.78
C TYR A 69 10.75 -16.88 -3.71
N SER A 70 10.40 -16.75 -2.42
CA SER A 70 10.95 -17.57 -1.33
C SER A 70 10.76 -19.09 -1.53
N GLU A 71 9.87 -19.51 -2.43
CA GLU A 71 9.76 -20.91 -2.84
C GLU A 71 10.89 -21.41 -3.76
N CYS A 72 11.77 -20.53 -4.24
CA CYS A 72 12.91 -20.87 -5.08
C CYS A 72 14.17 -21.11 -4.23
N GLN A 73 15.00 -22.08 -4.63
CA GLN A 73 16.23 -22.45 -3.91
C GLN A 73 17.44 -21.60 -4.29
N ASN A 74 17.42 -20.95 -5.46
CA ASN A 74 18.53 -20.15 -5.97
C ASN A 74 18.07 -19.18 -7.06
N ALA A 75 18.94 -18.21 -7.37
CA ALA A 75 18.72 -17.18 -8.39
C ALA A 75 18.39 -17.74 -9.79
N ALA A 76 18.95 -18.90 -10.17
CA ALA A 76 18.66 -19.48 -11.48
C ALA A 76 17.21 -19.96 -11.62
N GLN A 77 16.59 -20.41 -10.52
CA GLN A 77 15.17 -20.76 -10.50
C GLN A 77 14.28 -19.50 -10.60
N ILE A 78 14.66 -18.43 -9.90
CA ILE A 78 13.97 -17.14 -9.96
C ILE A 78 14.01 -16.60 -11.39
N TYR A 79 15.20 -16.54 -11.99
CA TYR A 79 15.40 -16.15 -13.39
C TYR A 79 14.45 -16.90 -14.32
N ARG A 80 14.44 -18.24 -14.26
CA ARG A 80 13.56 -19.06 -15.12
C ARG A 80 12.08 -18.74 -14.92
N LYS A 81 11.63 -18.51 -13.69
CA LYS A 81 10.23 -18.15 -13.41
C LYS A 81 9.90 -16.78 -13.98
N VAL A 82 10.73 -15.78 -13.69
CA VAL A 82 10.57 -14.40 -14.15
C VAL A 82 10.51 -14.37 -15.68
N THR A 83 11.48 -14.97 -16.38
CA THR A 83 11.49 -14.98 -17.85
C THR A 83 10.36 -15.80 -18.48
N SER A 84 9.72 -16.69 -17.70
CA SER A 84 8.55 -17.47 -18.14
C SER A 84 7.21 -16.81 -17.77
N GLY A 85 7.22 -15.63 -17.16
CA GLY A 85 6.00 -14.94 -16.71
C GLY A 85 5.33 -15.57 -15.48
N LEU A 86 6.04 -16.42 -14.75
CA LEU A 86 5.52 -17.01 -13.51
C LEU A 86 5.73 -16.07 -12.33
N LYS A 87 4.63 -15.67 -11.71
CA LYS A 87 4.62 -14.81 -10.52
C LYS A 87 5.06 -15.55 -9.26
N PRO A 88 5.57 -14.84 -8.23
CA PRO A 88 5.84 -15.42 -6.91
C PRO A 88 4.61 -16.13 -6.33
N SER A 89 4.80 -17.20 -5.58
CA SER A 89 3.69 -17.87 -4.86
C SER A 89 2.96 -16.90 -3.91
N SER A 90 3.69 -15.95 -3.31
CA SER A 90 3.13 -14.92 -2.41
C SER A 90 2.11 -14.00 -3.11
N PHE A 91 2.20 -13.79 -4.43
CA PHE A 91 1.23 -12.98 -5.17
C PHE A 91 -0.21 -13.49 -5.02
N TYR A 92 -0.40 -14.80 -4.95
CA TYR A 92 -1.72 -15.40 -4.79
C TYR A 92 -2.26 -15.28 -3.35
N LYS A 93 -1.42 -14.88 -2.39
CA LYS A 93 -1.78 -14.67 -0.98
C LYS A 93 -2.21 -13.22 -0.68
N VAL A 94 -2.08 -12.30 -1.64
CA VAL A 94 -2.54 -10.91 -1.48
C VAL A 94 -4.06 -10.91 -1.29
N LYS A 95 -4.51 -10.45 -0.12
CA LYS A 95 -5.91 -10.50 0.30
C LYS A 95 -6.74 -9.33 -0.22
N VAL A 96 -6.13 -8.15 -0.32
CA VAL A 96 -6.81 -6.93 -0.75
C VAL A 96 -6.84 -6.90 -2.27
N PRO A 97 -8.02 -6.94 -2.93
CA PRO A 97 -8.11 -7.03 -4.39
C PRO A 97 -7.47 -5.84 -5.10
N GLU A 98 -7.66 -4.62 -4.57
CA GLU A 98 -7.09 -3.40 -5.15
C GLU A 98 -5.56 -3.40 -5.09
N LEU A 99 -4.97 -3.80 -3.96
CA LEU A 99 -3.51 -4.00 -3.86
C LEU A 99 -3.01 -5.04 -4.87
N LYS A 100 -3.76 -6.13 -5.05
CA LYS A 100 -3.39 -7.21 -5.97
C LYS A 100 -3.40 -6.74 -7.42
N GLU A 101 -4.38 -5.91 -7.80
CA GLU A 101 -4.45 -5.29 -9.12
C GLU A 101 -3.26 -4.35 -9.37
N ILE A 102 -2.93 -3.51 -8.41
CA ILE A 102 -1.78 -2.58 -8.52
C ILE A 102 -0.48 -3.37 -8.68
N ILE A 103 -0.25 -4.39 -7.83
CA ILE A 103 0.93 -5.25 -7.91
C ILE A 103 0.99 -5.93 -9.27
N GLU A 104 -0.11 -6.55 -9.73
CA GLU A 104 -0.20 -7.19 -11.06
C GLU A 104 0.16 -6.23 -12.19
N GLY A 105 -0.38 -5.01 -12.16
CA GLY A 105 -0.11 -3.98 -13.16
C GLY A 105 1.35 -3.50 -13.14
N CYS A 106 2.02 -3.52 -11.99
CA CYS A 106 3.44 -3.17 -11.89
C CYS A 106 4.37 -4.28 -12.40
N ILE A 107 4.03 -5.55 -12.17
CA ILE A 107 4.92 -6.70 -12.44
C ILE A 107 4.65 -7.40 -13.79
N ARG A 108 3.96 -6.74 -14.74
CA ARG A 108 3.68 -7.30 -16.07
C ARG A 108 4.97 -7.61 -16.84
N MET A 109 4.91 -8.66 -17.66
CA MET A 109 6.03 -9.10 -18.48
C MET A 109 6.40 -8.07 -19.55
N ASP A 110 5.42 -7.61 -20.32
CA ASP A 110 5.63 -6.51 -21.25
C ASP A 110 5.72 -5.20 -20.47
N LYS A 111 6.89 -4.54 -20.58
CA LYS A 111 7.13 -3.26 -19.93
C LYS A 111 6.16 -2.17 -20.39
N ASN A 112 5.62 -2.24 -21.61
CA ASN A 112 4.68 -1.25 -22.13
C ASN A 112 3.26 -1.42 -21.57
N GLU A 113 2.97 -2.58 -21.00
CA GLU A 113 1.71 -2.83 -20.31
C GLU A 113 1.78 -2.44 -18.84
N ARG A 114 2.96 -2.18 -18.28
CA ARG A 114 3.08 -1.80 -16.86
C ARG A 114 2.44 -0.43 -16.62
N TYR A 115 1.92 -0.24 -15.41
CA TYR A 115 1.50 1.09 -14.98
C TYR A 115 2.67 2.08 -15.09
N THR A 116 2.38 3.31 -15.50
CA THR A 116 3.31 4.40 -15.30
C THR A 116 3.23 4.89 -13.84
N ILE A 117 4.26 5.57 -13.37
CA ILE A 117 4.22 6.21 -12.05
C ILE A 117 3.06 7.22 -11.97
N GLN A 118 2.72 7.88 -13.07
CA GLN A 118 1.58 8.80 -13.10
C GLN A 118 0.26 8.06 -12.89
N ASP A 119 0.05 6.92 -13.59
CA ASP A 119 -1.15 6.09 -13.40
C ASP A 119 -1.27 5.62 -11.95
N LEU A 120 -0.15 5.21 -11.33
CA LEU A 120 -0.12 4.81 -9.93
C LEU A 120 -0.46 5.97 -9.00
N LEU A 121 0.12 7.15 -9.20
CA LEU A 121 -0.19 8.32 -8.37
C LEU A 121 -1.65 8.73 -8.48
N GLU A 122 -2.30 8.53 -9.64
CA GLU A 122 -3.72 8.84 -9.87
C GLU A 122 -4.68 7.72 -9.43
N HIS A 123 -4.17 6.53 -9.12
CA HIS A 123 -4.98 5.38 -8.73
C HIS A 123 -5.73 5.64 -7.41
N SER A 124 -6.99 5.22 -7.33
CA SER A 124 -7.89 5.45 -6.18
C SER A 124 -7.24 5.09 -4.84
N PHE A 125 -6.62 3.92 -4.77
CA PHE A 125 -5.83 3.45 -3.63
C PHE A 125 -4.87 4.51 -3.03
N PHE A 126 -4.15 5.26 -3.87
CA PHE A 126 -3.18 6.26 -3.41
C PHE A 126 -3.78 7.67 -3.28
N GLN A 127 -4.99 7.87 -3.81
CA GLN A 127 -5.72 9.14 -3.74
C GLN A 127 -6.51 9.31 -2.43
N GLU A 128 -6.65 8.26 -1.62
CA GLU A 128 -7.30 8.32 -0.30
C GLU A 128 -6.41 8.97 0.76
N ASP A 129 -6.12 10.25 0.54
CA ASP A 129 -5.68 11.19 1.56
C ASP A 129 -6.87 12.12 1.86
N THR A 130 -7.89 11.55 2.51
CA THR A 130 -9.08 12.27 2.98
C THR A 130 -8.77 13.13 4.21
N GLY A 131 -7.55 13.05 4.75
CA GLY A 131 -7.20 13.57 6.06
C GLY A 131 -7.93 12.85 7.19
N VAL A 132 -8.62 11.72 6.93
CA VAL A 132 -9.38 10.96 7.94
C VAL A 132 -8.86 9.54 8.01
N HIS A 133 -8.32 9.15 9.17
CA HIS A 133 -7.74 7.84 9.40
C HIS A 133 -8.46 7.12 10.53
N VAL A 134 -8.85 5.86 10.31
CA VAL A 134 -9.46 5.00 11.33
C VAL A 134 -8.60 3.75 11.55
N GLU A 135 -8.14 3.57 12.78
CA GLU A 135 -7.23 2.49 13.18
C GLU A 135 -7.77 1.73 14.38
N LEU A 136 -7.26 0.52 14.61
CA LEU A 136 -7.54 -0.23 15.84
C LEU A 136 -6.76 0.37 17.00
N ALA A 137 -7.44 0.67 18.11
CA ALA A 137 -6.83 1.16 19.33
C ALA A 137 -6.18 0.03 20.16
N GLU A 138 -6.57 -1.22 19.91
CA GLU A 138 -5.99 -2.42 20.52
C GLU A 138 -5.98 -3.60 19.52
N GLU A 139 -5.18 -4.63 19.80
CA GLU A 139 -5.22 -5.86 19.01
C GLU A 139 -6.62 -6.51 19.10
N ASP A 140 -7.16 -6.87 17.94
CA ASP A 140 -8.41 -7.61 17.84
C ASP A 140 -8.13 -9.12 17.87
N ASP A 141 -8.69 -9.81 18.85
CA ASP A 141 -8.60 -11.27 18.99
C ASP A 141 -9.62 -12.00 18.10
N GLY A 142 -10.52 -11.27 17.43
CA GLY A 142 -11.59 -11.79 16.58
C GLY A 142 -12.71 -12.51 17.33
N VAL A 143 -12.67 -12.52 18.67
CA VAL A 143 -13.69 -13.10 19.54
C VAL A 143 -14.66 -12.02 20.01
N LYS A 144 -14.16 -10.80 20.21
CA LYS A 144 -14.97 -9.65 20.64
C LYS A 144 -15.92 -9.19 19.52
N SER A 145 -17.15 -8.85 19.91
CA SER A 145 -18.14 -8.24 19.00
C SER A 145 -17.99 -6.72 18.85
N GLY A 146 -17.11 -6.11 19.64
CA GLY A 146 -16.85 -4.67 19.65
C GLY A 146 -15.40 -4.38 19.32
N LEU A 147 -15.17 -3.43 18.42
CA LEU A 147 -13.86 -2.93 18.02
C LEU A 147 -13.58 -1.61 18.72
N LYS A 148 -12.42 -1.51 19.39
CA LYS A 148 -11.93 -0.23 19.90
C LYS A 148 -11.14 0.46 18.77
N LEU A 149 -11.59 1.64 18.36
CA LEU A 149 -11.06 2.35 17.20
C LEU A 149 -10.56 3.74 17.58
N TRP A 150 -9.52 4.20 16.88
CA TRP A 150 -9.07 5.59 16.88
C TRP A 150 -9.41 6.25 15.55
N LEU A 151 -10.11 7.38 15.62
CA LEU A 151 -10.30 8.32 14.51
C LEU A 151 -9.28 9.45 14.64
N ARG A 152 -8.41 9.60 13.65
CA ARG A 152 -7.47 10.73 13.51
C ARG A 152 -7.87 11.59 12.32
N MET A 153 -7.79 12.90 12.51
CA MET A 153 -8.11 13.86 11.45
C MET A 153 -6.98 14.87 11.30
N ASP A 154 -6.47 15.00 10.08
CA ASP A 154 -5.36 15.87 9.74
C ASP A 154 -5.90 17.23 9.26
N ASP A 155 -5.64 18.28 10.04
CA ASP A 155 -6.18 19.64 9.84
C ASP A 155 -5.72 20.30 8.53
N THR A 156 -4.72 19.71 7.88
CA THR A 156 -3.97 20.32 6.77
C THR A 156 -4.47 19.92 5.39
N LYS A 157 -5.44 18.98 5.29
CA LYS A 157 -5.88 18.44 4.01
C LYS A 157 -7.39 18.22 3.94
N LYS A 158 -8.05 19.02 3.08
CA LYS A 158 -9.43 18.85 2.58
C LYS A 158 -10.57 18.80 3.62
N LEU A 159 -10.29 18.93 4.92
CA LEU A 159 -11.31 18.99 5.97
C LEU A 159 -11.82 20.40 6.23
N HIS A 160 -13.10 20.52 6.60
CA HIS A 160 -13.76 21.80 6.86
C HIS A 160 -13.71 22.19 8.35
N GLY A 161 -13.72 21.20 9.24
CA GLY A 161 -13.51 21.41 10.66
C GLY A 161 -12.06 21.76 10.99
N LYS A 162 -11.87 22.41 12.14
CA LYS A 162 -10.54 22.65 12.71
C LYS A 162 -10.23 21.56 13.72
N TYR A 163 -9.36 20.63 13.36
CA TYR A 163 -8.99 19.50 14.21
C TYR A 163 -7.56 19.69 14.70
N LYS A 164 -7.29 19.38 15.97
CA LYS A 164 -5.91 19.50 16.46
C LYS A 164 -5.09 18.33 15.93
N ASP A 165 -3.98 18.63 15.24
CA ASP A 165 -2.95 17.64 14.94
C ASP A 165 -2.60 16.85 16.22
N ASN A 166 -2.62 15.52 16.12
CA ASN A 166 -2.42 14.52 17.18
C ASN A 166 -3.59 14.22 18.14
N ASN A 167 -4.77 14.83 18.02
CA ASN A 167 -5.93 14.38 18.79
C ASN A 167 -6.63 13.21 18.10
N ALA A 168 -6.38 12.00 18.59
CA ALA A 168 -7.18 10.83 18.22
C ALA A 168 -8.46 10.78 19.06
N ILE A 169 -9.60 10.56 18.41
CA ILE A 169 -10.88 10.28 19.06
C ILE A 169 -10.98 8.76 19.21
N GLU A 170 -11.03 8.28 20.45
CA GLU A 170 -11.26 6.87 20.74
C GLU A 170 -12.76 6.58 20.84
N PHE A 171 -13.22 5.54 20.16
CA PHE A 171 -14.62 5.10 20.19
C PHE A 171 -14.73 3.58 20.08
N LEU A 172 -15.85 3.03 20.52
CA LEU A 172 -16.20 1.63 20.37
C LEU A 172 -17.16 1.47 19.19
N PHE A 173 -16.98 0.41 18.39
CA PHE A 173 -17.86 0.06 17.30
C PHE A 173 -18.34 -1.40 17.43
N GLU A 174 -19.63 -1.63 17.64
CA GLU A 174 -20.25 -2.94 17.74
C GLU A 174 -20.60 -3.50 16.35
N LEU A 175 -19.86 -4.52 15.89
CA LEU A 175 -19.88 -5.06 14.51
C LEU A 175 -21.25 -5.49 13.96
N TYR A 176 -22.21 -5.77 14.84
CA TYR A 176 -23.54 -6.30 14.51
C TYR A 176 -24.69 -5.35 14.86
N LYS A 177 -24.40 -4.20 15.46
CA LYS A 177 -25.42 -3.23 15.89
C LYS A 177 -25.16 -1.85 15.31
N ASP A 178 -23.89 -1.46 15.25
CA ASP A 178 -23.54 -0.11 14.83
C ASP A 178 -23.48 0.00 13.30
N VAL A 179 -23.89 1.16 12.82
CA VAL A 179 -23.79 1.57 11.43
C VAL A 179 -22.83 2.76 11.36
N ALA A 180 -21.87 2.73 10.43
CA ALA A 180 -20.81 3.74 10.32
C ALA A 180 -21.37 5.17 10.19
N GLU A 181 -22.46 5.34 9.45
CA GLU A 181 -23.20 6.59 9.31
C GLU A 181 -23.79 7.11 10.62
N GLU A 182 -24.28 6.23 11.49
CA GLU A 182 -24.89 6.62 12.76
C GLU A 182 -23.79 7.03 13.76
N VAL A 183 -22.72 6.24 13.85
CA VAL A 183 -21.55 6.57 14.68
C VAL A 183 -20.92 7.90 14.26
N ALA A 184 -20.76 8.14 12.96
CA ALA A 184 -20.26 9.42 12.47
C ALA A 184 -21.23 10.58 12.78
N GLN A 185 -22.55 10.33 12.75
CA GLN A 185 -23.55 11.34 13.08
C GLN A 185 -23.50 11.68 14.58
N GLU A 186 -23.30 10.68 15.44
CA GLU A 186 -23.07 10.90 16.87
C GLU A 186 -21.81 11.73 17.13
N MET A 187 -20.71 11.47 16.41
CA MET A 187 -19.51 12.29 16.50
C MET A 187 -19.75 13.75 16.09
N VAL A 188 -20.64 14.00 15.12
CA VAL A 188 -21.08 15.35 14.74
C VAL A 188 -21.91 16.00 15.85
N VAL A 189 -22.88 15.27 16.41
CA VAL A 189 -23.75 15.76 17.49
C VAL A 189 -22.95 16.08 18.76
N LEU A 190 -21.93 15.28 19.07
CA LEU A 190 -21.02 15.49 20.20
C LEU A 190 -19.99 16.60 19.96
N GLY A 191 -19.93 17.16 18.74
CA GLY A 191 -19.02 18.24 18.38
C GLY A 191 -17.57 17.81 18.14
N PHE A 192 -17.32 16.50 17.99
CA PHE A 192 -16.01 15.98 17.62
C PHE A 192 -15.70 16.14 16.14
N VAL A 193 -16.74 16.11 15.28
CA VAL A 193 -16.64 16.18 13.82
C VAL A 193 -17.53 17.31 13.30
N CYS A 194 -17.05 18.09 12.34
CA CYS A 194 -17.86 19.08 11.64
C CYS A 194 -18.87 18.40 10.71
N GLU A 195 -20.10 18.93 10.64
CA GLU A 195 -21.16 18.39 9.78
C GLU A 195 -20.74 18.24 8.30
N ALA A 196 -19.90 19.16 7.80
CA ALA A 196 -19.40 19.11 6.43
C ALA A 196 -18.45 17.92 6.17
N ASP A 197 -17.78 17.39 7.19
CA ASP A 197 -16.83 16.28 7.09
C ASP A 197 -17.48 14.92 7.41
N TYR A 198 -18.76 14.92 7.79
CA TYR A 198 -19.54 13.73 8.16
C TYR A 198 -19.36 12.56 7.19
N LYS A 199 -19.48 12.83 5.88
CA LYS A 199 -19.42 11.78 4.84
C LYS A 199 -18.04 11.13 4.77
N LEU A 200 -16.98 11.91 4.97
CA LEU A 200 -15.60 11.40 4.96
C LEU A 200 -15.37 10.50 6.17
N VAL A 201 -15.81 10.92 7.35
CA VAL A 201 -15.72 10.13 8.58
C VAL A 201 -16.55 8.83 8.48
N ALA A 202 -17.81 8.93 8.06
CA ALA A 202 -18.66 7.75 7.87
C ALA A 202 -18.07 6.75 6.88
N LYS A 203 -17.47 7.23 5.78
CA LYS A 203 -16.77 6.38 4.82
C LYS A 203 -15.56 5.69 5.47
N ALA A 204 -14.67 6.45 6.11
CA ALA A 204 -13.46 5.91 6.73
C ALA A 204 -13.76 4.86 7.82
N VAL A 205 -14.80 5.08 8.64
CA VAL A 205 -15.25 4.10 9.65
C VAL A 205 -15.77 2.84 8.96
N ARG A 206 -16.60 2.97 7.92
CA ARG A 206 -17.15 1.84 7.18
C ARG A 206 -16.04 1.00 6.54
N ASP A 207 -15.13 1.64 5.82
CA ASP A 207 -14.06 0.96 5.10
C ASP A 207 -13.16 0.18 6.08
N ARG A 208 -12.87 0.79 7.24
CA ARG A 208 -12.10 0.11 8.30
C ARG A 208 -12.84 -1.09 8.88
N VAL A 209 -14.13 -0.94 9.20
CA VAL A 209 -14.93 -2.02 9.78
C VAL A 209 -15.10 -3.16 8.77
N VAL A 210 -15.35 -2.86 7.50
CA VAL A 210 -15.45 -3.87 6.42
C VAL A 210 -14.13 -4.62 6.24
N ALA A 211 -12.99 -3.93 6.31
CA ALA A 211 -11.68 -4.59 6.21
C ALA A 211 -11.39 -5.57 7.36
N ILE A 212 -11.98 -5.35 8.54
CA ILE A 212 -11.82 -6.21 9.73
C ILE A 212 -12.85 -7.35 9.72
N LYS A 213 -14.08 -7.07 9.29
CA LYS A 213 -15.18 -8.03 9.22
C LYS A 213 -14.91 -9.04 8.09
N ARG A 214 -14.28 -10.15 8.47
CA ARG A 214 -14.00 -11.30 7.59
C ARG A 214 -15.27 -11.96 7.06
#